data_AF-A0A952TZ47-F1
#
_entry.id   AF-A0A952TZ47-F1
#
_cell.length_a   1.000
_cell.length_b   1.000
_cell.length_c   1.000
_cell.angle_alpha   90.00
_cell.angle_beta   90.00
_cell.angle_gamma   90.00
#
_symmetry.space_group_name_H-M   'P 1'
#
loop_
_entity.id
_entity.type
_entity.pdbx_description
1 polymer ?
#
loop_
_entity_poly.entity_id
_entity_poly.type
_entity_poly.pdbx_seq_one_letter_code
_entity_poly.pdbx_strand_id
1 'polypeptide(L)'
;MTEAETLVAWMEKVNRCKGRKEIFAVLDDFRKHNWSDEECSQMGKHYIRIISAMPEEKGADDDKAKGGEGEKEADGPVWYEKM
;
A
#
# COMPACT_ATOMS: atom_id res chain seq x y z
N MET A 1 20.19 3.18 19.82
CA MET A 1 20.36 3.05 18.37
C MET A 1 19.01 2.60 17.84
N THR A 2 18.19 3.53 17.36
CA THR A 2 16.90 3.18 16.76
C THR A 2 17.20 2.62 15.38
N GLU A 3 17.16 1.30 15.30
CA GLU A 3 17.37 0.53 14.08
C GLU A 3 16.51 1.13 12.97
N ALA A 4 17.11 1.44 11.82
CA ALA A 4 16.35 1.79 10.63
C ALA A 4 15.48 0.57 10.31
N GLU A 5 14.22 0.60 10.72
CA GLU A 5 13.29 -0.49 10.50
C GLU A 5 13.22 -0.70 8.99
N THR A 6 13.62 -1.89 8.53
CA THR A 6 13.66 -2.21 7.10
C THR A 6 12.25 -2.37 6.55
N LEU A 7 12.07 -2.23 5.23
CA LEU A 7 10.79 -2.47 4.56
C LEU A 7 10.15 -3.81 4.98
N VAL A 8 10.97 -4.85 5.13
CA VAL A 8 10.55 -6.19 5.56
C VAL A 8 9.95 -6.17 6.97
N ALA A 9 10.56 -5.45 7.91
CA ALA A 9 10.03 -5.32 9.27
C ALA A 9 8.65 -4.65 9.28
N TRP A 10 8.45 -3.65 8.42
CA TRP A 10 7.14 -3.01 8.25
C TRP A 10 6.09 -3.95 7.63
N MET A 11 6.48 -4.75 6.63
CA MET A 11 5.58 -5.74 6.04
C MET A 11 5.16 -6.78 7.08
N GLU A 12 6.08 -7.24 7.92
CA GLU A 12 5.76 -8.13 9.04
C GLU A 12 4.79 -7.48 10.04
N LYS A 13 4.95 -6.18 10.36
CA LYS A 13 4.01 -5.46 11.22
C LYS A 13 2.61 -5.47 10.62
N VAL A 14 2.47 -5.14 9.32
CA VAL A 14 1.18 -5.16 8.62
C VAL A 14 0.56 -6.55 8.59
N ASN A 15 1.37 -7.60 8.43
CA ASN A 15 0.89 -9.00 8.46
C ASN A 15 0.39 -9.43 9.85
N ARG A 16 0.97 -8.88 10.93
CA ARG A 16 0.51 -9.14 12.30
C ARG A 16 -0.79 -8.41 12.66
N CYS A 17 -1.16 -7.37 11.92
CA CYS A 17 -2.41 -6.64 12.14
C CYS A 17 -3.63 -7.53 11.84
N LYS A 18 -4.64 -7.46 12.70
CA LYS A 18 -5.88 -8.25 12.54
C LYS A 18 -7.03 -7.41 12.00
N GLY A 19 -6.91 -6.09 12.06
CA GLY A 19 -7.91 -5.16 11.54
C GLY A 19 -7.33 -4.14 10.56
N ARG A 20 -8.19 -3.70 9.63
CA ARG A 20 -7.86 -2.63 8.66
C ARG A 20 -7.40 -1.34 9.35
N LYS A 21 -8.02 -0.97 10.47
CA LYS A 21 -7.63 0.22 11.25
C LYS A 21 -6.19 0.15 11.76
N GLU A 22 -5.75 -1.03 12.22
CA GLU A 22 -4.38 -1.24 12.68
C GLU A 22 -3.41 -1.15 11.51
N ILE A 23 -3.75 -1.73 10.36
CA ILE A 23 -2.95 -1.62 9.12
C ILE A 23 -2.77 -0.15 8.75
N PHE A 24 -3.84 0.64 8.73
CA PHE A 24 -3.72 2.08 8.40
C PHE A 24 -2.91 2.87 9.43
N ALA A 25 -3.00 2.54 10.72
CA ALA A 25 -2.15 3.16 11.74
C ALA A 25 -0.66 2.85 11.51
N VAL A 26 -0.32 1.61 11.18
CA VAL A 26 1.05 1.21 10.81
C VAL A 26 1.51 1.93 9.53
N LEU A 27 0.64 2.07 8.53
CA LEU A 27 0.96 2.79 7.30
C LEU A 27 1.17 4.30 7.52
N ASP A 28 0.47 4.91 8.48
CA ASP A 28 0.66 6.31 8.84
C ASP A 28 2.07 6.55 9.40
N ASP A 29 2.53 5.69 10.31
CA ASP A 29 3.90 5.76 10.81
C ASP A 29 4.93 5.40 9.74
N PHE A 30 4.66 4.41 8.88
CA PHE A 30 5.52 4.07 7.74
C PHE A 30 5.80 5.30 6.86
N ARG A 31 4.77 6.12 6.56
CA ARG A 31 4.89 7.31 5.71
C ARG A 31 5.73 8.44 6.30
N LYS A 32 6.02 8.43 7.61
CA LYS A 32 6.89 9.42 8.25
C LYS A 32 8.37 9.20 7.89
N HIS A 33 8.72 8.04 7.34
CA HIS A 33 10.06 7.71 6.89
C HIS A 33 10.25 8.05 5.40
N ASN A 34 11.48 8.38 5.01
CA ASN A 34 11.85 8.68 3.62
C ASN A 34 12.10 7.38 2.84
N TRP A 35 11.02 6.71 2.45
CA TRP A 35 11.07 5.53 1.59
C TRP A 35 11.26 5.91 0.13
N SER A 36 11.94 5.04 -0.60
CA SER A 36 12.02 5.13 -2.06
C SER A 36 10.67 4.81 -2.70
N ASP A 37 10.44 5.26 -3.93
CA ASP A 37 9.21 4.96 -4.69
C ASP A 37 8.99 3.43 -4.80
N GLU A 38 10.06 2.68 -5.06
CA GLU A 38 10.03 1.22 -5.13
C GLU A 38 9.56 0.58 -3.81
N GLU A 39 10.00 1.11 -2.67
CA GLU A 39 9.66 0.61 -1.34
C GLU A 39 8.20 0.94 -0.98
N CYS A 40 7.75 2.16 -1.33
CA CYS A 40 6.35 2.56 -1.21
C CYS A 40 5.43 1.69 -2.07
N SER A 41 5.84 1.41 -3.32
CA SER A 41 5.09 0.55 -4.25
C SER A 41 4.96 -0.88 -3.71
N GLN A 42 6.04 -1.43 -3.16
CA GLN A 42 6.03 -2.75 -2.53
C GLN A 42 5.13 -2.81 -1.30
N MET A 43 5.23 -1.84 -0.39
CA MET A 43 4.34 -1.74 0.77
C MET A 43 2.88 -1.60 0.33
N GLY A 44 2.63 -0.76 -0.68
CA GLY A 44 1.35 -0.54 -1.34
C GLY A 44 0.65 -1.83 -1.76
N LYS A 45 1.34 -2.60 -2.60
CA LYS A 45 0.85 -3.90 -3.10
C LYS A 45 0.62 -4.89 -1.95
N HIS A 46 1.49 -4.85 -0.93
CA HIS A 46 1.42 -5.78 0.20
C HIS A 46 0.17 -5.55 1.06
N TYR A 47 -0.07 -4.31 1.52
CA TYR A 47 -1.21 -4.04 2.39
C TYR A 47 -2.55 -4.19 1.67
N ILE A 48 -2.64 -3.84 0.37
CA ILE A 48 -3.86 -4.04 -0.43
C ILE A 48 -4.22 -5.52 -0.45
N ARG A 49 -3.25 -6.39 -0.72
CA ARG A 49 -3.47 -7.85 -0.75
C ARG A 49 -3.97 -8.38 0.59
N ILE A 50 -3.44 -7.88 1.69
CA ILE A 50 -3.87 -8.27 3.04
C ILE A 50 -5.30 -7.79 3.31
N ILE A 51 -5.60 -6.53 3.04
CA ILE A 51 -6.94 -5.95 3.26
C ILE A 51 -8.00 -6.65 2.40
N SER A 52 -7.68 -6.99 1.14
CA SER A 52 -8.58 -7.74 0.25
C SER A 52 -8.82 -9.19 0.70
N ALA A 53 -7.88 -9.80 1.42
CA ALA A 53 -8.04 -11.14 1.98
C ALA A 53 -8.77 -11.14 3.33
N MET A 54 -8.88 -9.99 4.00
CA MET A 54 -9.63 -9.85 5.25
C MET A 54 -11.14 -9.92 4.96
N PRO A 55 -11.90 -10.67 5.78
CA PRO A 55 -13.35 -10.72 5.63
C PRO A 55 -13.90 -9.31 5.74
N GLU A 56 -14.59 -8.86 4.70
CA GLU A 56 -15.21 -7.55 4.71
C GLU A 56 -16.21 -7.50 5.85
N GLU A 57 -16.03 -6.54 6.78
CA GLU A 57 -17.19 -6.00 7.48
C GLU A 57 -18.07 -5.38 6.39
N LYS A 58 -19.03 -6.19 5.93
CA LYS A 58 -19.99 -5.96 4.86
C LYS A 58 -20.36 -4.48 4.72
N GLY A 59 -19.81 -3.81 3.72
CA GLY A 59 -20.17 -2.42 3.43
C GLY A 59 -19.20 -1.66 2.54
N ALA A 60 -19.40 -1.81 1.22
CA ALA A 60 -19.10 -0.87 0.14
C ALA A 60 -17.77 -1.01 -0.63
N ASP A 61 -17.98 -1.18 -1.94
CA ASP A 61 -17.10 -1.04 -3.10
C ASP A 61 -16.19 -2.22 -3.51
N ASP A 62 -16.86 -3.19 -4.11
CA ASP A 62 -16.36 -3.91 -5.29
C ASP A 62 -16.22 -2.90 -6.46
N ASP A 63 -15.02 -2.37 -6.69
CA ASP A 63 -14.60 -2.00 -8.05
C ASP A 63 -13.07 -2.07 -8.21
N LYS A 64 -12.66 -3.09 -8.99
CA LYS A 64 -11.56 -3.03 -9.96
C LYS A 64 -10.12 -3.21 -9.47
N ALA A 65 -9.70 -4.47 -9.42
CA ALA A 65 -8.33 -4.85 -9.81
C ALA A 65 -8.31 -6.24 -10.47
N LYS A 66 -9.07 -6.42 -11.55
CA LYS A 66 -8.82 -7.51 -12.51
C LYS A 66 -7.79 -7.02 -13.53
N GLY A 67 -6.51 -7.03 -13.14
CA GLY A 67 -5.39 -6.76 -14.04
C GLY A 67 -4.97 -8.02 -14.78
N GLY A 68 -5.73 -8.40 -15.80
CA GLY A 68 -5.26 -9.30 -16.85
C GLY A 68 -4.43 -8.51 -17.87
N GLU A 69 -3.38 -9.15 -18.39
CA GLU A 69 -2.53 -8.66 -19.47
C GLU A 69 -3.33 -8.15 -20.69
N GLY A 70 -2.91 -7.02 -21.27
CA GLY A 70 -3.46 -6.52 -22.53
C GLY A 70 -3.19 -5.03 -22.79
N GLU A 71 -2.18 -4.77 -23.62
CA GLU A 71 -1.94 -3.62 -24.51
C GLU A 71 -2.83 -2.34 -24.47
N LYS A 72 -2.13 -1.20 -24.58
CA LYS A 72 -2.50 0.13 -25.12
C LYS A 72 -3.08 1.21 -24.19
N GLU A 73 -2.23 2.22 -23.99
CA GLU A 73 -2.51 3.64 -24.23
C GLU A 73 -3.54 4.35 -23.33
N ALA A 74 -3.03 5.08 -22.34
CA ALA A 74 -3.51 6.43 -22.01
C ALA A 74 -2.44 7.13 -21.16
N ASP A 75 -1.82 8.15 -21.77
CA ASP A 75 -1.06 9.23 -21.15
C ASP A 75 -1.69 9.65 -19.81
N GLY A 76 -1.05 9.28 -18.70
CA GLY A 76 -1.48 9.62 -17.36
C GLY A 76 -1.05 11.05 -17.01
N PRO A 77 -1.86 11.84 -16.28
CA PRO A 77 -1.59 13.24 -16.03
C PRO A 77 -0.24 13.43 -15.31
N VAL A 78 0.73 13.98 -16.05
CA VAL A 78 2.04 14.40 -15.58
C VAL A 78 1.84 15.56 -14.60
N TRP A 79 2.03 15.31 -13.32
CA TRP A 79 1.88 16.33 -12.26
C TRP A 79 3.16 17.13 -11.99
N TYR A 80 4.12 17.12 -12.92
CA TYR A 80 5.26 18.05 -12.88
C TYR A 80 4.94 19.32 -13.67
N GLU A 81 4.33 20.30 -13.02
CA GLU A 81 4.63 21.72 -13.28
C GLU A 81 3.95 22.64 -12.27
N LYS A 82 4.69 23.17 -11.28
CA LYS A 82 4.62 24.60 -10.94
C LYS A 82 5.76 25.04 -10.02
N MET A 83 6.53 25.99 -10.58
CA MET A 83 7.50 26.93 -9.99
C MET A 83 8.95 26.47 -9.87
#